data_AF-A0A349HA11-F1
#
_entry.id   AF-A0A349HA11-F1
#
_cell.length_a   1.000
_cell.length_b   1.000
_cell.length_c   1.000
_cell.angle_alpha   90.00
_cell.angle_beta   90.00
_cell.angle_gamma   90.00
#
_symmetry.space_group_name_H-M   'P 1'
#
loop_
_entity.id
_entity.type
_entity.pdbx_description
1 polymer ?
#
loop_
_entity_poly.entity_id
_entity_poly.type
_entity_poly.pdbx_seq_one_letter_code
_entity_poly.pdbx_strand_id
1 'polypeptide(L)' 'DVYKRQGQYQQAESLATKSNNLAGDNRALQARNWKLIGASRKAAGNRAGAEEAEAHAVQLSH' A
#
# COMPACT_ATOMS: atom_id res chain seq x y z
N ASP A 1 0.83 13.94 18.80
CA ASP A 1 0.29 12.66 18.27
C ASP A 1 0.18 12.51 16.75
N VAL A 2 0.04 13.57 15.95
CA VAL A 2 -0.09 13.46 14.48
C VAL A 2 1.21 13.00 13.79
N TYR A 3 2.37 13.52 14.21
CA TYR A 3 3.68 13.16 13.64
C TYR A 3 4.02 11.66 13.76
N LYS A 4 3.65 11.02 14.89
CA LYS A 4 3.87 9.59 15.10
C LYS A 4 3.08 8.74 14.11
N ARG A 5 1.82 9.11 13.86
CA ARG A 5 0.93 8.42 12.92
C ARG A 5 1.43 8.56 11.48
N GLN A 6 1.85 9.77 11.09
CA GLN A 6 2.44 9.99 9.76
C GLN A 6 3.66 9.10 9.51
N GLY A 7 4.58 9.00 10.49
CA GLY A 7 5.75 8.12 10.37
C GLY A 7 5.39 6.63 10.24
N GLN A 8 4.33 6.18 10.95
CA GLN A 8 3.86 4.80 10.86
C GLN A 8 3.27 4.47 9.49
N TYR A 9 2.54 5.39 8.87
CA TYR A 9 2.00 5.20 7.51
C TYR A 9 3.12 5.10 6.46
N GLN A 10 4.14 5.96 6.56
CA GLN A 10 5.29 5.91 5.67
C GLN A 10 6.09 4.60 5.84
N GLN A 11 6.22 4.11 7.07
CA GLN A 11 6.89 2.83 7.33
C GLN A 11 6.08 1.65 6.76
N ALA A 12 4.77 1.64 6.94
CA ALA A 12 3.87 0.62 6.39
C ALA A 12 3.92 0.58 4.87
N GLU A 13 3.88 1.74 4.20
CA GLU A 13 4.02 1.84 2.75
C GLU A 13 5.38 1.33 2.27
N SER A 14 6.48 1.71 2.93
CA SER A 14 7.82 1.26 2.55
C SER A 14 7.97 -0.26 2.68
N LEU A 15 7.46 -0.85 3.76
CA LEU A 15 7.48 -2.31 3.96
C LEU A 15 6.63 -3.03 2.91
N ALA A 16 5.41 -2.54 2.63
CA ALA A 16 4.53 -3.12 1.62
C ALA A 16 5.15 -3.05 0.22
N THR A 17 5.81 -1.93 -0.11
CA THR A 17 6.52 -1.74 -1.40
C THR A 17 7.68 -2.72 -1.54
N LYS A 18 8.50 -2.87 -0.49
CA LYS A 18 9.58 -3.87 -0.48
C LYS A 18 9.03 -5.28 -0.61
N SER A 19 7.95 -5.60 0.09
CA SER A 19 7.30 -6.90 0.00
C SER A 19 6.74 -7.15 -1.41
N ASN A 20 6.22 -6.14 -2.09
CA ASN A 20 5.81 -6.26 -3.50
C ASN A 20 6.97 -6.65 -4.42
N ASN A 21 8.14 -6.03 -4.26
CA ASN A 21 9.32 -6.38 -5.04
C ASN A 21 9.80 -7.81 -4.76
N LEU A 22 9.54 -8.35 -3.57
CA LEU A 22 9.90 -9.72 -3.17
C LEU A 22 8.80 -10.75 -3.48
N ALA A 23 7.58 -10.33 -3.80
CA ALA A 23 6.44 -11.21 -3.98
C ALA A 23 6.54 -12.09 -5.23
N GLY A 24 7.45 -11.77 -6.16
CA GLY A 24 7.59 -12.48 -7.44
C GLY A 24 6.27 -12.51 -8.18
N ASP A 25 5.80 -13.68 -8.60
CA ASP A 25 4.53 -13.86 -9.30
C ASP A 25 3.32 -14.09 -8.37
N ASN A 26 3.49 -13.96 -7.05
CA ASN A 26 2.39 -14.14 -6.11
C ASN A 26 1.43 -12.93 -6.14
N ARG A 27 0.51 -12.94 -7.11
CA ARG A 27 -0.49 -11.89 -7.33
C ARG A 27 -1.37 -11.64 -6.10
N ALA A 28 -1.71 -12.69 -5.34
CA ALA A 28 -2.51 -12.54 -4.13
C ALA A 28 -1.76 -11.75 -3.05
N LEU A 29 -0.45 -12.02 -2.87
CA LEU A 29 0.39 -11.24 -1.96
C LEU A 29 0.56 -9.80 -2.47
N GLN A 30 0.80 -9.63 -3.76
CA GLN A 30 0.91 -8.30 -4.36
C GLN A 30 -0.36 -7.47 -4.15
N ALA A 31 -1.54 -8.05 -4.36
CA ALA A 31 -2.82 -7.38 -4.13
C ALA A 31 -3.00 -6.95 -2.67
N ARG A 32 -2.61 -7.78 -1.71
CA ARG A 32 -2.67 -7.44 -0.27
C ARG A 32 -1.75 -6.29 0.09
N ASN A 33 -0.52 -6.29 -0.45
CA ASN A 33 0.45 -5.21 -0.25
C ASN A 33 -0.05 -3.89 -0.87
N TRP A 34 -0.63 -3.93 -2.07
CA TRP A 34 -1.23 -2.75 -2.69
C TRP A 34 -2.40 -2.18 -1.87
N LYS A 35 -3.26 -3.02 -1.27
CA LYS A 35 -4.28 -2.56 -0.33
C LYS A 35 -3.68 -1.85 0.89
N LEU A 36 -2.57 -2.37 1.42
CA LEU A 36 -1.88 -1.77 2.56
C LEU A 36 -1.23 -0.41 2.21
N ILE A 37 -0.66 -0.30 1.00
CA ILE A 37 -0.15 0.98 0.47
C ILE A 37 -1.30 1.99 0.36
N GLY A 38 -2.43 1.58 -0.23
CA GLY A 38 -3.61 2.45 -0.38
C GLY A 38 -4.14 2.97 0.95
N ALA A 39 -4.31 2.07 1.93
CA ALA A 39 -4.73 2.44 3.28
C ALA A 39 -3.76 3.41 3.97
N SER A 40 -2.44 3.20 3.80
CA SER A 40 -1.40 4.07 4.37
C SER A 40 -1.44 5.47 3.75
N ARG A 41 -1.54 5.56 2.42
CA ARG A 41 -1.64 6.84 1.69
C ARG A 41 -2.91 7.60 2.05
N LYS A 42 -4.05 6.91 2.14
CA LYS A 42 -5.32 7.50 2.57
C LYS A 42 -5.23 8.09 3.97
N ALA A 43 -4.61 7.38 4.90
CA ALA A 43 -4.40 7.84 6.28
C ALA A 43 -3.40 9.00 6.38
N ALA A 44 -2.45 9.10 5.43
CA ALA A 44 -1.54 10.23 5.29
C ALA A 44 -2.14 11.43 4.53
N GLY A 45 -3.39 11.34 4.04
CA GLY A 45 -4.07 12.39 3.29
C GLY A 45 -3.82 12.38 1.77
N ASN A 46 -3.03 11.44 1.27
CA ASN A 46 -2.82 11.24 -0.17
C ASN A 46 -3.94 10.38 -0.77
N ARG A 47 -5.08 11.00 -1.07
CA ARG A 47 -6.25 10.30 -1.66
C ARG A 47 -5.98 9.76 -3.06
N ALA A 48 -5.41 10.57 -3.96
CA ALA A 48 -5.13 10.14 -5.33
C ALA A 48 -4.19 8.93 -5.38
N GLY A 49 -3.11 8.96 -4.58
CA GLY A 49 -2.19 7.83 -4.50
C GLY A 49 -2.80 6.60 -3.80
N ALA A 50 -3.84 6.78 -2.98
CA ALA A 50 -4.58 5.66 -2.40
C ALA A 50 -5.47 4.98 -3.45
N GLU A 51 -6.16 5.76 -4.27
CA GLU A 51 -7.01 5.25 -5.36
C GLU A 51 -6.19 4.48 -6.40
N GLU A 52 -5.01 5.00 -6.76
CA GLU A 52 -4.06 4.30 -7.65
C GLU A 52 -3.64 2.93 -7.08
N ALA A 53 -3.28 2.89 -5.79
CA ALA A 53 -2.88 1.66 -5.13
C ALA A 53 -4.04 0.65 -5.02
N GLU A 54 -5.26 1.13 -4.76
CA GLU A 54 -6.47 0.30 -4.75
C GLU A 54 -6.76 -0.28 -6.14
N ALA A 55 -6.59 0.50 -7.21
CA ALA A 55 -6.76 0.02 -8.58
C ALA A 55 -5.79 -1.12 -8.92
N HIS A 56 -4.51 -0.99 -8.55
CA HIS A 56 -3.54 -2.08 -8.70
C HIS A 56 -3.93 -3.33 -7.92
N ALA A 57 -4.43 -3.16 -6.68
CA ALA A 57 -4.89 -4.29 -5.89
C ALA A 57 -6.06 -5.04 -6.55
N VAL A 58 -6.99 -4.30 -7.17
CA VAL A 58 -8.12 -4.89 -7.91
C VAL A 58 -7.61 -5.68 -9.11
N GLN A 59 -6.73 -5.08 -9.93
CA GLN A 59 -6.16 -5.73 -11.12
C GLN A 59 -5.48 -7.07 -10.81
N LEU A 60 -4.83 -7.19 -9.66
CA LEU A 60 -4.11 -8.39 -9.24
C LEU A 60 -4.99 -9.44 -8.55
N SER A 61 -6.21 -9.07 -8.16
CA SER A 61 -7.18 -9.96 -7.51
C SER A 61 -8.17 -10.62 -8.46
N HIS A 62 -8.14 -10.23 -9.74
CA HIS A 62 -8.85 -10.85 -10.85
C HIS A 62 -7.95 -11.87 -11.57
#